data_AF-A0A1V4E796-F1
#
_entry.id   AF-A0A1V4E796-F1
#
_cell.length_a   1.000
_cell.length_b   1.000
_cell.length_c   1.000
_cell.angle_alpha   90.00
_cell.angle_beta   90.00
_cell.angle_gamma   90.00
#
_symmetry.space_group_name_H-M   'P 1'
#
loop_
_entity.id
_entity.type
_entity.pdbx_description
1 polymer ?
#
loop_
_entity_poly.entity_id
_entity_poly.type
_entity_poly.pdbx_seq_one_letter_code
_entity_poly.pdbx_strand_id
1 'polypeptide(L)'
;MGAAAAGAVLALSVVAVLAVVYLLLGDYLYRVYTGTRHSAAERLVYRLVGVRPDAEQPWAVYARALLAFSAVSVLVVYGIQRLQDRLVLGLGRPPVPAHVAWNTAVSFVTNTNWQAYSGESTMGHLVQMAG
;
A
#
# COMPACT_ATOMS: atom_id res chain seq x y z
N MET A 1 -21.40 15.25 31.17
CA MET A 1 -20.57 16.07 30.25
C MET A 1 -21.44 16.46 29.06
N GLY A 2 -21.43 17.73 28.63
CA GLY A 2 -22.21 18.16 27.45
C GLY A 2 -21.57 17.66 26.14
N ALA A 3 -22.37 17.54 25.07
CA ALA A 3 -21.89 17.09 23.75
C ALA A 3 -20.67 17.88 23.23
N ALA A 4 -20.64 19.20 23.44
CA ALA A 4 -19.50 20.05 23.09
C ALA A 4 -18.22 19.69 23.86
N ALA A 5 -18.33 19.40 25.16
CA ALA A 5 -17.21 18.99 25.99
C ALA A 5 -16.68 17.60 25.59
N ALA A 6 -17.57 16.67 25.25
CA ALA A 6 -17.17 15.34 24.75
C ALA A 6 -16.44 15.43 23.40
N GLY A 7 -16.93 16.25 22.47
CA GLY A 7 -16.28 16.51 21.18
C GLY A 7 -14.90 17.14 21.34
N ALA A 8 -14.75 18.12 22.25
CA ALA A 8 -13.46 18.73 22.54
C ALA A 8 -12.45 17.73 23.11
N VAL A 9 -12.87 16.87 24.06
CA VAL A 9 -12.00 15.83 24.62
C VAL A 9 -11.57 14.83 23.55
N LEU A 10 -12.46 14.42 22.64
CA LEU A 10 -12.12 13.54 21.53
C LEU A 10 -11.12 14.19 20.57
N ALA A 11 -11.34 15.44 20.17
CA ALA A 11 -10.43 16.14 19.27
C ALA A 11 -9.03 16.30 19.90
N LEU A 12 -8.98 16.69 21.17
CA LEU A 12 -7.72 16.85 21.91
C LEU A 12 -7.01 15.51 22.10
N SER A 13 -7.74 14.42 22.37
CA SER A 13 -7.13 13.10 22.52
C SER A 13 -6.57 12.59 21.19
N VAL A 14 -7.27 12.78 20.08
CA VAL A 14 -6.77 12.43 18.73
C VAL A 14 -5.50 13.23 18.41
N VAL A 15 -5.50 14.55 18.63
CA VAL A 15 -4.31 15.38 18.40
C VAL A 15 -3.14 14.95 19.29
N ALA A 16 -3.40 14.67 20.57
CA ALA A 16 -2.36 14.22 21.50
C ALA A 16 -1.76 12.88 21.06
N VAL A 17 -2.58 11.90 20.68
CA VAL A 17 -2.11 10.60 20.18
C VAL A 17 -1.32 10.75 18.89
N LEU A 18 -1.80 11.57 17.94
CA LEU A 18 -1.07 11.85 16.70
C LEU A 18 0.28 12.51 16.97
N ALA A 19 0.35 13.46 17.90
CA ALA A 19 1.61 14.11 18.27
C ALA A 19 2.61 13.11 18.86
N VAL A 20 2.18 12.23 19.75
CA VAL A 20 3.05 11.19 20.33
C VAL A 20 3.55 10.23 19.26
N VAL A 21 2.67 9.73 18.38
CA VAL A 21 3.05 8.82 17.30
C VAL A 21 3.99 9.50 16.30
N TYR A 22 3.71 10.76 15.94
CA TYR A 22 4.56 11.54 15.05
C TYR A 22 5.98 11.71 15.60
N LEU A 23 6.13 12.00 16.89
CA LEU A 23 7.46 12.17 17.49
C LEU A 23 8.28 10.87 17.42
N LEU A 24 7.65 9.73 17.72
CA LEU A 24 8.32 8.43 17.71
C LEU A 24 8.62 7.93 16.29
N LEU A 25 7.61 7.97 15.41
CA LEU A 25 7.73 7.48 14.05
C LEU A 25 8.57 8.43 13.19
N GLY A 26 8.44 9.74 13.39
CA GLY A 26 9.19 10.76 12.66
C GLY A 26 10.70 10.67 12.91
N ASP A 27 11.12 10.55 14.18
CA ASP A 27 12.54 10.35 14.51
C ASP A 27 13.07 9.03 13.94
N TYR A 28 12.27 7.97 14.00
CA TYR A 28 12.62 6.69 13.38
C TYR A 28 12.82 6.82 11.86
N LEU A 29 11.87 7.44 11.14
CA LEU A 29 11.96 7.66 9.70
C LEU A 29 13.16 8.52 9.33
N TYR A 30 13.46 9.57 10.11
CA TYR A 30 14.65 10.39 9.91
C TYR A 30 15.93 9.54 9.97
N ARG A 31 16.06 8.67 10.97
CA ARG A 31 17.21 7.75 11.11
C ARG A 31 17.29 6.74 9.98
N VAL A 32 16.16 6.22 9.49
CA VAL A 32 16.12 5.27 8.37
C VAL A 32 16.54 5.94 7.06
N TYR A 33 16.08 7.16 6.79
CA TYR A 33 16.37 7.86 5.54
C TYR A 33 17.76 8.52 5.49
N THR A 34 18.34 8.88 6.64
CA THR A 34 19.68 9.51 6.71
C THR A 34 20.78 8.54 7.11
N GLY A 35 20.42 7.34 7.59
CA GLY A 35 21.37 6.32 8.02
C GLY A 35 22.19 5.76 6.85
N THR A 36 23.49 5.60 7.07
CA THR A 36 24.43 5.02 6.08
C THR A 36 24.84 3.59 6.40
N ARG A 37 24.26 2.99 7.45
CA ARG A 37 24.60 1.64 7.91
C ARG A 37 23.49 0.67 7.58
N HIS A 38 23.83 -0.41 6.88
CA HIS A 38 22.89 -1.47 6.56
C HIS A 38 22.93 -2.61 7.57
N SER A 39 21.78 -3.15 7.94
CA SER A 39 21.70 -4.37 8.74
C SER A 39 22.07 -5.63 7.93
N ALA A 40 22.32 -6.76 8.60
CA ALA A 40 22.59 -8.02 7.90
C ALA A 40 21.38 -8.50 7.10
N ALA A 41 20.17 -8.27 7.63
CA ALA A 41 18.92 -8.57 6.95
C ALA A 41 18.73 -7.73 5.69
N GLU A 42 19.01 -6.42 5.74
CA GLU A 42 18.98 -5.55 4.57
C GLU A 42 19.93 -6.01 3.47
N ARG A 43 21.19 -6.31 3.83
CA ARG A 43 22.17 -6.82 2.85
C ARG A 43 21.72 -8.11 2.17
N LEU A 44 21.04 -8.99 2.92
CA LEU A 44 20.47 -10.21 2.35
C LEU A 44 19.37 -9.88 1.34
N VAL A 45 18.43 -9.00 1.69
CA VAL A 45 17.34 -8.58 0.79
C VAL A 45 17.89 -7.89 -0.46
N TYR A 46 18.83 -6.96 -0.32
CA TYR A 46 19.46 -6.28 -1.45
C TYR A 46 20.11 -7.27 -2.41
N ARG A 47 20.78 -8.30 -1.88
CA ARG A 47 21.39 -9.35 -2.70
C ARG A 47 20.34 -10.22 -3.41
N LEU A 48 19.24 -10.56 -2.76
CA LEU A 48 18.17 -11.38 -3.35
C LEU A 48 17.41 -10.64 -4.45
N VAL A 49 17.19 -9.34 -4.27
CA VAL A 49 16.45 -8.50 -5.24
C VAL A 49 17.39 -7.85 -6.27
N GLY A 50 18.71 -7.93 -6.07
CA GLY A 50 19.71 -7.32 -6.95
C GLY A 50 19.83 -5.80 -6.82
N VAL A 51 19.43 -5.24 -5.68
CA VAL A 51 19.48 -3.80 -5.40
C VAL A 51 20.87 -3.39 -4.95
N ARG A 52 21.38 -2.27 -5.48
CA ARG A 52 22.59 -1.61 -4.99
C ARG A 52 22.19 -0.43 -4.10
N PRO A 53 22.33 -0.53 -2.77
CA PRO A 53 21.82 0.50 -1.85
C PRO A 53 22.58 1.83 -1.95
N ASP A 54 23.88 1.78 -2.25
CA ASP A 54 24.73 2.99 -2.36
C ASP A 54 24.68 3.64 -3.76
N ALA A 55 23.80 3.16 -4.65
CA ALA A 55 23.68 3.72 -5.99
C ALA A 55 22.73 4.92 -6.01
N GLU A 56 23.24 6.10 -6.37
CA GLU A 56 22.40 7.27 -6.59
C GLU A 56 21.57 7.13 -7.88
N GLN A 57 20.33 7.61 -7.83
CA GLN A 57 19.43 7.62 -8.98
C GLN A 57 19.12 9.06 -9.42
N PRO A 58 19.40 9.42 -10.69
CA PRO A 58 18.88 10.66 -11.27
C PRO A 58 17.35 10.68 -11.24
N TRP A 59 16.74 11.85 -11.05
CA TRP A 59 15.29 12.00 -10.93
C TRP A 59 14.50 11.33 -12.07
N ALA A 60 15.02 11.39 -13.30
CA ALA A 60 14.36 10.80 -14.47
C ALA A 60 14.38 9.26 -14.42
N VAL A 61 15.43 8.65 -13.85
CA VAL A 61 15.48 7.20 -13.61
C VAL A 61 14.47 6.82 -12.55
N TYR A 62 14.41 7.57 -11.45
CA TYR A 62 13.45 7.34 -10.37
C TYR A 62 12.00 7.44 -10.87
N ALA A 63 11.67 8.50 -11.61
CA ALA A 63 10.33 8.70 -12.16
C ALA A 63 9.91 7.56 -13.11
N ARG A 64 10.81 7.13 -14.00
CA ARG A 64 10.53 5.98 -14.89
C ARG A 64 10.38 4.67 -14.13
N ALA A 65 11.22 4.43 -13.11
CA ALA A 65 11.13 3.24 -12.27
C ALA A 65 9.79 3.20 -11.52
N LEU A 66 9.37 4.33 -10.95
CA LEU A 66 8.07 4.48 -10.30
C LEU A 66 6.93 4.18 -11.26
N LEU A 67 6.91 4.81 -12.45
CA LEU A 67 5.86 4.60 -13.45
C LEU A 67 5.82 3.15 -13.95
N ALA A 68 6.99 2.54 -14.20
CA ALA A 68 7.08 1.16 -14.65
C ALA A 68 6.59 0.18 -13.56
N PHE A 69 6.99 0.40 -12.31
CA PHE A 69 6.53 -0.39 -11.17
C PHE A 69 5.01 -0.26 -11.02
N SER A 70 4.47 0.96 -11.01
CA SER A 70 3.02 1.18 -10.94
C SER A 70 2.27 0.52 -12.10
N ALA A 71 2.77 0.62 -13.33
CA ALA A 71 2.13 -0.02 -14.48
C ALA A 71 2.08 -1.56 -14.32
N VAL A 72 3.18 -2.18 -13.87
CA VAL A 72 3.22 -3.62 -13.58
C VAL A 72 2.26 -3.97 -12.44
N SER A 73 2.25 -3.19 -11.36
CA SER A 73 1.31 -3.40 -10.25
C SER A 73 -0.15 -3.35 -10.70
N VAL A 74 -0.54 -2.37 -11.54
CA VAL A 74 -1.91 -2.29 -12.07
C VAL A 74 -2.27 -3.57 -12.82
N LEU A 75 -1.37 -4.07 -13.67
CA LEU A 75 -1.61 -5.30 -14.43
C LEU A 75 -1.70 -6.53 -13.52
N VAL A 76 -0.86 -6.63 -12.49
CA VAL A 76 -0.89 -7.72 -11.50
C VAL A 76 -2.21 -7.71 -10.74
N VAL A 77 -2.61 -6.57 -10.17
CA VAL A 77 -3.84 -6.43 -9.38
C VAL A 77 -5.08 -6.65 -10.24
N TYR A 78 -5.06 -6.15 -11.49
CA TYR A 78 -6.10 -6.44 -12.48
C TYR A 78 -6.19 -7.94 -12.77
N GLY A 79 -5.04 -8.60 -13.01
CA GLY A 79 -4.97 -10.03 -13.29
C GLY A 79 -5.51 -10.89 -12.14
N ILE A 80 -5.12 -10.59 -10.91
CA ILE A 80 -5.59 -11.31 -9.70
C ILE A 80 -7.11 -11.22 -9.56
N GLN A 81 -7.71 -10.05 -9.83
CA GLN A 81 -9.17 -9.86 -9.82
C GLN A 81 -9.89 -10.59 -10.95
N ARG A 82 -9.33 -10.57 -12.17
CA ARG A 82 -9.90 -11.23 -13.34
C ARG A 82 -9.80 -12.74 -13.31
N LEU A 83 -8.85 -13.27 -12.54
CA LEU A 83 -8.62 -14.71 -12.37
C LEU A 83 -9.05 -15.22 -11.00
N GLN A 84 -9.75 -14.42 -10.19
CA GLN A 84 -10.03 -14.79 -8.79
C GLN A 84 -10.79 -16.12 -8.64
N ASP A 85 -11.58 -16.50 -9.64
CA ASP A 85 -12.32 -17.77 -9.69
C ASP A 85 -11.40 -18.99 -9.82
N ARG A 86 -10.16 -18.78 -10.28
CA ARG A 86 -9.12 -19.81 -10.44
C ARG A 86 -8.11 -19.83 -9.32
N LEU A 87 -8.13 -18.83 -8.44
CA LEU A 87 -7.16 -18.67 -7.38
C LEU A 87 -7.65 -19.32 -6.07
N VAL A 88 -6.69 -19.78 -5.26
CA VAL A 88 -6.99 -20.23 -3.89
C VAL A 88 -7.59 -19.08 -3.09
N LEU A 89 -8.47 -19.40 -2.13
CA LEU A 89 -9.15 -18.40 -1.31
C LEU A 89 -10.02 -17.39 -2.12
N GLY A 90 -10.40 -17.75 -3.34
CA GLY A 90 -11.35 -16.99 -4.18
C GLY A 90 -12.80 -17.05 -3.69
N LEU A 91 -13.13 -17.87 -2.68
CA LEU A 91 -14.46 -18.03 -2.08
C LEU A 91 -15.59 -18.37 -3.08
N GLY A 92 -15.26 -18.97 -4.22
CA GLY A 92 -16.21 -19.24 -5.30
C GLY A 92 -16.74 -17.97 -5.98
N ARG A 93 -16.09 -16.81 -5.80
CA ARG A 93 -16.47 -15.56 -6.46
C ARG A 93 -16.20 -15.65 -7.97
N PRO A 94 -17.11 -15.16 -8.83
CA PRO A 94 -16.85 -15.08 -10.25
C PRO A 94 -15.76 -14.03 -10.54
N PRO A 95 -15.13 -14.04 -11.73
CA PRO A 95 -14.21 -12.98 -12.16
C PRO A 95 -14.82 -11.58 -12.00
N VAL A 96 -14.11 -10.66 -11.35
CA VAL A 96 -14.58 -9.26 -11.18
C VAL A 96 -14.76 -8.62 -12.55
N PRO A 97 -15.94 -8.05 -12.91
CA PRO A 97 -16.18 -7.47 -14.24
C PRO A 97 -15.06 -6.56 -14.72
N ALA A 98 -14.69 -6.63 -16.00
CA ALA A 98 -13.42 -6.05 -16.48
C ALA A 98 -13.24 -4.56 -16.17
N HIS A 99 -14.30 -3.76 -16.34
CA HIS A 99 -14.27 -2.33 -16.04
C HIS A 99 -14.13 -2.04 -14.54
N VAL A 100 -14.76 -2.85 -13.67
CA VAL A 100 -14.61 -2.75 -12.21
C VAL A 100 -13.19 -3.13 -11.83
N ALA A 101 -12.69 -4.28 -12.31
CA ALA A 101 -11.34 -4.74 -12.01
C ALA A 101 -10.27 -3.73 -12.42
N TRP A 102 -10.43 -3.11 -13.59
CA TRP A 102 -9.54 -2.07 -14.08
C TRP A 102 -9.57 -0.82 -13.19
N ASN A 103 -10.76 -0.30 -12.91
CA ASN A 103 -10.92 0.87 -12.04
C ASN A 103 -10.35 0.60 -10.64
N THR A 104 -10.63 -0.56 -10.05
CA THR A 104 -10.12 -0.97 -8.75
C THR A 104 -8.59 -1.11 -8.76
N ALA A 105 -8.00 -1.76 -9.77
CA ALA A 105 -6.55 -1.90 -9.86
C ALA A 105 -5.85 -0.54 -9.96
N VAL A 106 -6.34 0.36 -10.80
CA VAL A 106 -5.81 1.72 -10.90
C VAL A 106 -5.97 2.45 -9.57
N SER A 107 -7.16 2.43 -8.98
CA SER A 107 -7.50 3.10 -7.73
C SER A 107 -6.60 2.69 -6.55
N PHE A 108 -6.30 1.40 -6.40
CA PHE A 108 -5.45 0.89 -5.32
C PHE A 108 -3.98 1.26 -5.58
N VAL A 109 -3.48 1.09 -6.80
CA VAL A 109 -2.09 1.42 -7.14
C VAL A 109 -1.83 2.94 -7.08
N THR A 110 -2.84 3.77 -7.38
CA THR A 110 -2.78 5.24 -7.20
C THR A 110 -3.10 5.69 -5.77
N ASN A 111 -3.18 4.76 -4.81
CA ASN A 111 -3.46 5.02 -3.39
C ASN A 111 -4.74 5.83 -3.14
N THR A 112 -5.73 5.69 -4.03
CA THR A 112 -7.04 6.34 -3.93
C THR A 112 -8.02 5.48 -3.14
N ASN A 113 -7.97 4.16 -3.36
CA ASN A 113 -8.81 3.16 -2.69
C ASN A 113 -10.33 3.42 -2.86
N TRP A 114 -10.73 4.04 -3.98
CA TRP A 114 -12.10 4.08 -4.46
C TRP A 114 -12.63 2.67 -4.74
N GLN A 115 -13.87 2.41 -4.32
CA GLN A 115 -14.55 1.12 -4.44
C GLN A 115 -15.94 1.31 -5.06
N ALA A 116 -16.10 0.85 -6.30
CA ALA A 116 -17.40 0.80 -7.00
C ALA A 116 -18.08 -0.57 -6.88
N TYR A 117 -17.78 -1.31 -5.80
CA TYR A 117 -18.22 -2.68 -5.54
C TYR A 117 -18.41 -2.90 -4.04
N SER A 118 -19.16 -3.93 -3.64
CA SER A 118 -19.19 -4.38 -2.23
C SER A 118 -18.13 -5.46 -2.02
N GLY A 119 -17.17 -5.21 -1.13
CA GLY A 119 -16.01 -6.08 -0.91
C GLY A 119 -16.41 -7.49 -0.49
N GLU A 120 -17.41 -7.62 0.38
CA GLU A 120 -17.91 -8.89 0.93
C GLU A 120 -18.67 -9.72 -0.10
N SER A 121 -19.19 -9.09 -1.16
CA SER A 121 -19.94 -9.78 -2.21
C SER A 121 -19.13 -9.99 -3.50
N THR A 122 -18.07 -9.20 -3.70
CA THR A 122 -17.34 -9.14 -4.96
C THR A 122 -15.96 -9.80 -4.90
N MET A 123 -15.23 -9.68 -3.79
CA MET A 123 -13.82 -10.07 -3.71
C MET A 123 -13.62 -11.35 -2.86
N GLY A 124 -12.76 -12.24 -3.33
CA GLY A 124 -12.19 -13.33 -2.52
C GLY A 124 -11.11 -12.82 -1.55
N HIS A 125 -10.74 -13.64 -0.56
CA HIS A 125 -9.73 -13.25 0.43
C HIS A 125 -8.35 -13.06 -0.19
N LEU A 126 -7.99 -13.86 -1.21
CA LEU A 126 -6.70 -13.68 -1.87
C LEU A 126 -6.59 -12.32 -2.56
N VAL A 127 -7.66 -11.88 -3.23
CA VAL A 127 -7.68 -10.56 -3.89
C VAL A 127 -7.51 -9.44 -2.87
N GLN A 128 -8.16 -9.53 -1.70
CA GLN A 128 -8.04 -8.51 -0.66
C GLN A 128 -6.67 -8.50 0.04
N MET A 129 -5.99 -9.65 0.11
CA MET A 129 -4.72 -9.79 0.82
C MET A 129 -3.50 -9.51 -0.08
N ALA A 130 -3.55 -9.95 -1.34
CA ALA A 130 -2.40 -9.97 -2.25
C ALA A 130 -2.56 -9.02 -3.44
N GLY A 131 -3.72 -8.38 -3.61
CA GLY A 131 -3.93 -7.28 -4.54
C GLY A 131 -3.60 -5.95 -3.89
#